data_AF-A7BB10-F1
#
_entry.id   AF-A7BB10-F1
#
_cell.length_a   1.000
_cell.length_b   1.000
_cell.length_c   1.000
_cell.angle_alpha   90.00
_cell.angle_beta   90.00
_cell.angle_gamma   90.00
#
_symmetry.space_group_name_H-M   'P 1'
#
loop_
_entity.id
_entity.type
_entity.pdbx_description
1 polymer ?
#
loop_
_entity_poly.entity_id
_entity_poly.type
_entity_poly.pdbx_seq_one_letter_code
_entity_poly.pdbx_strand_id
1 'polypeptide(L)'
;MPDYSGSVPGNLGTVPAYPGTVPGNPYADMQPAPEFAAPPCKALGITSICLGVVGIVLCVGGLFFGAYISFDADDSFERAMAPLAFIFGAVIIYIPGAIMNIVGLILGATGRKRVQDPRGWKVYKVGIWMNVLPMILFLAAVVLTILFAMAY
;
A
#
# COMPACT_ATOMS: atom_id res chain seq x y z
N MET A 1 36.84 -44.51 -13.58
CA MET A 1 35.58 -44.65 -12.84
C MET A 1 35.81 -45.56 -11.65
N PRO A 2 35.39 -45.13 -10.45
CA PRO A 2 34.05 -45.46 -9.95
C PRO A 2 33.32 -44.22 -9.40
N ASP A 3 32.16 -44.31 -8.76
CA ASP A 3 30.82 -44.74 -9.21
C ASP A 3 29.86 -43.96 -8.29
N TYR A 4 28.75 -43.44 -8.81
CA TYR A 4 27.86 -42.52 -8.07
C TYR A 4 27.02 -43.29 -7.02
N SER A 5 26.91 -42.76 -5.80
CA SER A 5 25.84 -43.13 -4.86
C SER A 5 25.34 -41.88 -4.15
N GLY A 6 24.09 -41.51 -4.42
CA GLY A 6 23.43 -40.36 -3.82
C GLY A 6 22.97 -40.63 -2.39
N SER A 7 22.86 -39.57 -1.60
CA SER A 7 21.91 -39.45 -0.49
C SER A 7 21.96 -38.04 0.09
N VAL A 8 20.92 -37.24 -0.19
CA VAL A 8 20.55 -36.14 0.68
C VAL A 8 19.50 -36.67 1.65
N PRO A 9 19.74 -36.51 2.96
CA PRO A 9 18.73 -35.99 3.86
C PRO A 9 19.35 -34.78 4.59
N GLY A 10 18.78 -33.57 4.60
CA GLY A 10 17.46 -33.29 5.15
C GLY A 10 17.50 -33.32 6.69
N ASN A 11 18.08 -32.33 7.37
CA ASN A 11 17.41 -31.46 8.37
C ASN A 11 18.37 -30.70 9.33
N LEU A 12 18.04 -29.41 9.52
CA LEU A 12 18.29 -28.48 10.64
C LEU A 12 19.45 -28.76 11.61
N GLY A 13 20.51 -27.94 11.52
CA GLY A 13 21.51 -27.81 12.59
C GLY A 13 22.41 -26.61 12.34
N THR A 14 22.30 -25.60 13.21
CA THR A 14 23.10 -24.37 13.28
C THR A 14 24.59 -24.63 13.03
N VAL A 15 25.12 -24.26 11.87
CA VAL A 15 26.58 -24.29 11.65
C VAL A 15 27.17 -23.03 12.28
N PRO A 16 28.09 -23.13 13.25
CA PRO A 16 28.76 -21.97 13.82
C PRO A 16 29.51 -21.23 12.71
N ALA A 17 29.31 -19.92 12.61
CA ALA A 17 30.11 -19.06 11.74
C ALA A 17 31.56 -19.02 12.27
N TYR A 18 32.37 -20.01 11.91
CA TYR A 18 33.80 -19.99 12.17
C TYR A 18 34.45 -19.00 11.19
N PRO A 19 35.18 -17.97 11.65
CA PRO A 19 35.74 -16.96 10.79
C PRO A 19 37.00 -17.52 10.14
N GLY A 20 36.84 -18.13 8.97
CA GLY A 20 37.96 -18.64 8.21
C GLY A 20 37.51 -19.07 6.84
N THR A 21 37.91 -18.31 5.82
CA THR A 21 37.77 -18.71 4.42
C THR A 21 38.61 -19.96 4.21
N VAL A 22 37.98 -21.14 4.21
CA VAL A 22 38.65 -22.41 3.87
C VAL A 22 38.99 -22.38 2.38
N PRO A 23 40.29 -22.35 2.00
CA PRO A 23 40.67 -22.33 0.60
C PRO A 23 40.25 -23.64 -0.06
N GLY A 24 39.47 -23.56 -1.14
CA GLY A 24 39.00 -24.74 -1.89
C GLY A 24 37.56 -25.17 -1.60
N ASN A 25 36.80 -24.43 -0.79
CA ASN A 25 35.35 -24.66 -0.68
C ASN A 25 34.65 -24.18 -1.98
N PRO A 26 34.04 -25.07 -2.79
CA PRO A 26 33.31 -24.67 -4.01
C PRO A 26 32.05 -23.83 -3.71
N TYR A 27 31.67 -23.72 -2.43
CA TYR A 27 30.60 -22.86 -1.96
C TYR A 27 31.08 -21.47 -1.49
N ALA A 28 32.39 -21.19 -1.45
CA ALA A 28 32.91 -19.88 -1.02
C ALA A 28 32.56 -18.74 -1.98
N ASP A 29 32.36 -19.07 -3.26
CA ASP A 29 31.96 -18.12 -4.30
C ASP A 29 30.45 -18.13 -4.58
N MET A 30 29.68 -18.92 -3.83
CA MET A 30 28.22 -18.85 -3.88
C MET A 30 27.77 -17.61 -3.13
N GLN A 31 27.83 -16.49 -3.83
CA GLN A 31 27.08 -15.29 -3.47
C GLN A 31 25.64 -15.72 -3.14
N PRO A 32 25.05 -15.28 -2.01
CA PRO A 32 23.72 -15.70 -1.61
C PRO A 32 22.78 -15.60 -2.81
N ALA A 33 22.09 -16.70 -3.13
CA ALA A 33 21.15 -16.73 -4.24
C ALA A 33 20.30 -15.46 -4.16
N PRO A 34 20.30 -14.59 -5.20
CA PRO A 34 19.58 -13.33 -5.12
C PRO A 34 18.15 -13.69 -4.76
N GLU A 35 17.66 -13.19 -3.61
CA GLU A 35 16.25 -13.30 -3.22
C GLU A 35 15.44 -13.04 -4.47
N PHE A 36 14.73 -14.07 -4.96
CA PHE A 36 14.09 -14.12 -6.27
C PHE A 36 13.67 -12.72 -6.71
N ALA A 37 14.56 -12.05 -7.46
CA ALA A 37 14.44 -10.63 -7.70
C ALA A 37 13.39 -10.49 -8.78
N ALA A 38 12.11 -10.47 -8.36
CA ALA A 38 10.98 -10.25 -9.23
C ALA A 38 11.34 -9.06 -10.13
N PRO A 39 11.22 -9.22 -11.46
CA PRO A 39 11.78 -8.28 -12.41
C PRO A 39 11.32 -6.86 -12.09
N PRO A 40 12.20 -5.84 -12.24
CA PRO A 40 11.87 -4.44 -12.00
C PRO A 40 10.79 -4.01 -12.99
N CYS A 41 9.53 -4.20 -12.61
CA CYS A 41 8.41 -3.94 -13.46
C CYS A 41 8.00 -2.47 -13.29
N LYS A 42 8.33 -1.64 -14.29
CA LYS A 42 7.67 -0.33 -14.51
C LYS A 42 6.15 -0.41 -14.34
N ALA A 43 5.56 -1.57 -14.65
CA ALA A 43 4.15 -1.87 -14.46
C ALA A 43 3.67 -1.63 -13.01
N LEU A 44 4.48 -1.90 -11.97
CA LEU A 44 4.10 -1.67 -10.56
C LEU A 44 3.87 -0.19 -10.25
N GLY A 45 4.66 0.70 -10.87
CA GLY A 45 4.50 2.15 -10.71
C GLY A 45 3.25 2.65 -11.42
N ILE A 46 2.98 2.13 -12.62
CA ILE A 46 1.79 2.49 -13.41
C ILE A 46 0.52 2.00 -12.72
N THR A 47 0.49 0.75 -12.23
CA THR A 47 -0.67 0.20 -11.52
C THR A 47 -0.94 0.94 -10.21
N SER A 48 0.11 1.32 -9.48
CA SER A 48 0.00 2.19 -8.29
C SER A 48 -0.68 3.52 -8.62
N ILE A 49 -0.32 4.16 -9.73
CA ILE A 49 -0.94 5.40 -10.19
C ILE A 49 -2.40 5.17 -10.60
N CYS A 50 -2.70 4.13 -11.39
CA CYS A 50 -4.07 3.83 -11.80
C CYS A 50 -5.00 3.59 -10.60
N LEU A 51 -4.53 2.80 -9.62
CA LEU A 51 -5.27 2.56 -8.38
C LEU A 51 -5.44 3.84 -7.56
N GLY A 52 -4.42 4.70 -7.51
CA GLY A 52 -4.51 6.01 -6.86
C GLY A 52 -5.53 6.93 -7.52
N VAL A 53 -5.61 6.96 -8.86
CA VAL A 53 -6.63 7.75 -9.58
C VAL A 53 -8.04 7.24 -9.26
N VAL A 54 -8.26 5.93 -9.34
CA VAL A 54 -9.57 5.34 -9.03
C VAL A 54 -9.94 5.59 -7.57
N GLY A 55 -8.98 5.40 -6.65
CA GLY A 55 -9.18 5.66 -5.24
C GLY A 55 -9.48 7.13 -4.94
N ILE A 56 -8.83 8.09 -5.62
CA ILE A 56 -9.16 9.52 -5.52
C ILE A 56 -10.59 9.78 -5.98
N VAL A 57 -11.00 9.26 -7.14
CA VAL A 57 -12.36 9.47 -7.67
C VAL A 57 -13.41 8.96 -6.68
N LEU A 58 -13.19 7.77 -6.10
CA LEU A 58 -14.09 7.21 -5.09
C LEU A 58 -14.06 8.00 -3.78
N CYS A 59 -12.89 8.46 -3.32
CA CYS A 59 -12.80 9.26 -2.11
C CYS A 59 -13.49 10.63 -2.26
N VAL A 60 -13.25 11.32 -3.39
CA VAL A 60 -13.89 12.61 -3.69
C VAL A 60 -15.39 12.41 -3.88
N GLY A 61 -15.80 11.36 -4.59
CA GLY A 61 -17.20 10.99 -4.75
C GLY A 61 -17.88 10.74 -3.40
N GLY A 62 -17.25 9.98 -2.50
CA GLY A 62 -17.76 9.73 -1.16
C GLY A 62 -17.90 11.01 -0.33
N LEU A 63 -16.90 11.88 -0.35
CA LEU A 63 -16.98 13.18 0.32
C LEU A 63 -18.10 14.06 -0.25
N PHE A 64 -18.25 14.08 -1.58
CA PHE A 64 -19.29 14.85 -2.25
C PHE A 64 -20.69 14.34 -1.91
N PHE A 65 -20.92 13.02 -2.00
CA PHE A 65 -22.20 12.40 -1.63
C PHE A 65 -22.51 12.58 -0.15
N GLY A 66 -21.53 12.36 0.72
CA GLY A 66 -21.69 12.61 2.16
C GLY A 66 -22.08 14.06 2.44
N ALA A 67 -21.40 15.03 1.83
CA ALA A 67 -21.73 16.45 1.97
C ALA A 67 -23.13 16.76 1.41
N TYR A 68 -23.46 16.25 0.23
CA TYR A 68 -24.77 16.44 -0.40
C TYR A 68 -25.90 16.00 0.54
N ILE A 69 -25.84 14.77 1.07
CA ILE A 69 -26.85 14.24 1.99
C ILE A 69 -26.93 15.08 3.29
N SER A 70 -25.82 15.66 3.72
CA SER A 70 -25.76 16.44 4.97
C SER A 70 -26.28 17.88 4.84
N PHE A 71 -26.20 18.44 3.64
CA PHE A 71 -26.67 19.81 3.35
C PHE A 71 -28.10 19.86 2.80
N ASP A 72 -28.64 18.73 2.32
CA ASP A 72 -30.03 18.55 1.87
C ASP A 72 -31.03 18.40 3.04
N ALA A 73 -30.68 18.91 4.23
CA ALA A 73 -31.48 18.82 5.45
C ALA A 73 -32.33 20.08 5.62
N ASP A 74 -33.65 19.93 5.54
CA ASP A 74 -34.61 21.05 5.60
C ASP A 74 -35.11 21.31 7.03
N ASP A 75 -35.23 20.25 7.84
CA ASP A 75 -35.76 20.33 9.21
C ASP A 75 -34.66 20.34 10.30
N SER A 76 -35.00 20.92 11.47
CA SER A 76 -34.09 21.00 12.62
C SER A 76 -33.59 19.64 13.13
N PHE A 77 -34.41 18.59 13.01
CA PHE A 77 -34.03 17.21 13.33
C PHE A 77 -33.03 16.63 12.33
N GLU A 78 -33.27 16.84 11.03
CA GLU A 78 -32.39 16.40 9.96
C GLU A 78 -31.03 17.09 10.04
N ARG A 79 -31.02 18.37 10.43
CA ARG A 79 -29.79 19.13 10.66
C ARG A 79 -28.97 18.61 11.84
N ALA A 80 -29.63 18.14 12.91
CA ALA A 80 -28.96 17.48 14.04
C ALA A 80 -28.37 16.10 13.63
N MET A 81 -29.02 15.43 12.68
CA MET A 81 -28.57 14.14 12.12
C MET A 81 -27.56 14.29 10.98
N ALA A 82 -27.34 15.49 10.44
CA ALA A 82 -26.46 15.75 9.31
C ALA A 82 -25.03 15.21 9.48
N PRO A 83 -24.36 15.32 10.65
CA PRO A 83 -23.03 14.73 10.85
C PRO A 83 -23.04 13.20 10.75
N LEU A 84 -24.12 12.56 11.20
CA LEU A 84 -24.29 11.11 11.13
C LEU A 84 -24.55 10.68 9.69
N ALA A 85 -25.42 11.41 8.98
CA ALA A 85 -25.72 11.18 7.57
C ALA A 85 -24.48 11.36 6.67
N PHE A 86 -23.62 12.36 6.96
CA PHE A 86 -22.32 12.53 6.32
C PHE A 86 -21.47 11.27 6.42
N ILE A 87 -21.32 10.74 7.64
CA ILE A 87 -20.44 9.59 7.90
C ILE A 87 -20.95 8.37 7.12
N PHE A 88 -22.24 8.06 7.20
CA PHE A 88 -22.79 6.91 6.48
C PHE A 88 -22.70 7.07 4.96
N GLY A 89 -23.07 8.24 4.42
CA GLY A 89 -23.00 8.51 2.99
C GLY A 89 -21.56 8.48 2.45
N ALA A 90 -20.62 9.05 3.19
CA ALA A 90 -19.22 9.11 2.78
C ALA A 90 -18.51 7.75 2.92
N VAL A 91 -18.75 7.02 4.02
CA VAL A 91 -18.06 5.75 4.31
C VAL A 91 -18.39 4.66 3.31
N ILE A 92 -19.65 4.56 2.86
CA ILE A 92 -20.08 3.51 1.91
C ILE A 92 -19.29 3.57 0.60
N ILE A 93 -19.06 4.78 0.08
CA ILE A 93 -18.32 4.99 -1.18
C ILE A 93 -16.82 5.02 -0.92
N TYR A 94 -16.40 5.48 0.27
CA TYR A 94 -14.99 5.56 0.63
C TYR A 94 -14.33 4.20 0.84
N ILE A 95 -14.98 3.22 1.48
CA ILE A 95 -14.35 1.92 1.79
C ILE A 95 -13.74 1.26 0.54
N PRO A 96 -14.47 1.12 -0.59
CA PRO A 96 -13.87 0.63 -1.84
C PRO A 96 -12.69 1.48 -2.33
N GLY A 97 -12.80 2.80 -2.27
CA GLY A 97 -11.71 3.71 -2.64
C GLY A 97 -10.48 3.56 -1.75
N ALA A 98 -10.71 3.32 -0.46
CA ALA A 98 -9.68 3.13 0.53
C ALA A 98 -8.88 1.85 0.27
N ILE A 99 -9.57 0.75 -0.02
CA ILE A 99 -8.94 -0.53 -0.37
C ILE A 99 -8.04 -0.35 -1.59
N MET A 100 -8.54 0.30 -2.65
CA MET A 100 -7.76 0.55 -3.87
C MET A 100 -6.52 1.40 -3.59
N ASN A 101 -6.65 2.43 -2.76
CA ASN A 101 -5.53 3.27 -2.34
C ASN A 101 -4.49 2.49 -1.52
N ILE A 102 -4.90 1.59 -0.62
CA ILE A 102 -3.97 0.74 0.15
C ILE A 102 -3.21 -0.20 -0.79
N VAL A 103 -3.90 -0.84 -1.74
CA VAL A 103 -3.26 -1.72 -2.72
C VAL A 103 -2.30 -0.94 -3.60
N GLY A 104 -2.70 0.24 -4.08
CA GLY A 104 -1.85 1.15 -4.86
C GLY A 104 -0.63 1.64 -4.08
N LEU A 105 -0.78 1.89 -2.77
CA LEU A 105 0.33 2.24 -1.87
C LEU A 105 1.34 1.10 -1.75
N ILE A 106 0.88 -0.13 -1.51
CA ILE A 106 1.73 -1.32 -1.36
C ILE A 106 2.50 -1.58 -2.66
N LEU A 107 1.84 -1.46 -3.82
CA LEU A 107 2.46 -1.58 -5.14
C LEU A 107 3.51 -0.51 -5.38
N GLY A 108 3.20 0.76 -5.04
CA GLY A 108 4.12 1.88 -5.18
C GLY A 108 5.35 1.75 -4.28
N ALA A 109 5.16 1.35 -3.02
CA ALA A 109 6.24 1.13 -2.06
C ALA A 109 7.12 -0.06 -2.45
N THR A 110 6.52 -1.15 -2.90
CA THR A 110 7.25 -2.35 -3.36
C THR A 110 8.02 -2.05 -4.64
N GLY A 111 7.41 -1.37 -5.61
CA GLY A 111 8.08 -0.94 -6.84
C GLY A 111 9.27 -0.02 -6.58
N ARG A 112 9.16 0.90 -5.61
CA ARG A 112 10.27 1.78 -5.21
C ARG A 112 11.47 0.99 -4.67
N LYS A 113 11.27 -0.06 -3.88
CA LYS A 113 12.36 -0.90 -3.35
C LYS A 113 13.03 -1.75 -4.43
N ARG A 114 12.30 -2.08 -5.50
CA ARG A 114 12.77 -2.93 -6.62
C ARG A 114 13.52 -2.14 -7.71
N VAL A 115 13.45 -0.80 -7.71
CA VAL A 115 14.11 0.04 -8.71
C VAL A 115 15.41 0.62 -8.15
N GLN A 116 16.53 0.05 -8.60
CA GLN A 116 17.88 0.56 -8.34
C GLN A 116 18.18 1.87 -9.11
N ASP A 117 17.35 2.19 -10.12
CA ASP A 117 17.62 3.28 -11.06
C ASP A 117 16.98 4.62 -10.62
N PRO A 118 17.75 5.66 -10.27
CA PRO A 118 17.25 6.92 -9.71
C PRO A 118 16.30 7.70 -10.63
N ARG A 119 16.32 7.43 -11.95
CA ARG A 119 15.39 8.03 -12.92
C ARG A 119 13.93 7.55 -12.77
N GLY A 120 13.71 6.33 -12.25
CA GLY A 120 12.36 5.79 -12.03
C GLY A 120 11.67 6.31 -10.78
N TRP A 121 12.41 6.95 -9.86
CA TRP A 121 11.94 7.30 -8.51
C TRP A 121 10.77 8.28 -8.49
N LYS A 122 10.68 9.19 -9.47
CA LYS A 122 9.59 10.16 -9.55
C LYS A 122 8.23 9.47 -9.70
N VAL A 123 8.15 8.46 -10.56
CA VAL A 123 6.88 7.75 -10.86
C VAL A 123 6.35 7.04 -9.62
N TYR A 124 7.21 6.32 -8.89
CA TYR A 124 6.80 5.65 -7.66
C TYR A 124 6.47 6.62 -6.54
N LYS A 125 7.22 7.73 -6.43
CA LYS A 125 6.90 8.79 -5.46
C LYS A 125 5.50 9.36 -5.74
N VAL A 126 5.21 9.71 -6.99
CA VAL A 126 3.88 10.21 -7.40
C VAL A 126 2.80 9.18 -7.08
N GLY A 127 2.97 7.91 -7.46
CA GLY A 127 2.02 6.85 -7.15
C GLY A 127 1.75 6.73 -5.64
N ILE A 128 2.80 6.70 -4.82
CA ILE A 128 2.65 6.67 -3.35
C ILE A 128 1.85 7.87 -2.85
N TRP A 129 2.20 9.09 -3.26
CA TRP A 129 1.49 10.29 -2.82
C TRP A 129 0.03 10.32 -3.29
N MET A 130 -0.26 9.88 -4.51
CA MET A 130 -1.63 9.80 -5.03
C MET A 130 -2.52 8.85 -4.22
N ASN A 131 -1.94 7.83 -3.58
CA ASN A 131 -2.68 6.90 -2.74
C ASN A 131 -2.77 7.34 -1.27
N VAL A 132 -1.74 8.04 -0.74
CA VAL A 132 -1.71 8.55 0.65
C VAL A 132 -2.60 9.78 0.84
N LEU A 133 -2.53 10.74 -0.07
CA LEU A 133 -3.23 12.02 0.07
C LEU A 133 -4.75 11.86 0.27
N PRO A 134 -5.48 11.07 -0.55
CA PRO A 134 -6.93 10.90 -0.35
C PRO A 134 -7.28 10.22 0.99
N MET A 135 -6.42 9.34 1.51
CA MET A 135 -6.60 8.73 2.84
C MET A 135 -6.59 9.78 3.94
N ILE A 136 -5.57 10.64 3.94
CA ILE A 136 -5.38 11.68 4.95
C ILE A 136 -6.53 12.69 4.86
N LEU A 137 -6.90 13.11 3.65
CA LEU A 137 -7.98 14.07 3.44
C LEU A 137 -9.32 13.53 3.93
N PHE A 138 -9.63 12.26 3.64
CA PHE A 138 -10.86 11.66 4.13
C PHE A 138 -10.87 11.53 5.65
N LEU A 139 -9.76 11.07 6.25
CA LEU A 139 -9.65 10.98 7.70
C LEU A 139 -9.82 12.36 8.35
N ALA A 140 -9.18 13.39 7.81
CA ALA A 140 -9.32 14.76 8.27
C ALA A 140 -10.77 15.26 8.16
N ALA A 141 -11.47 14.95 7.06
CA ALA A 141 -12.87 15.32 6.87
C ALA A 141 -13.77 14.63 7.92
N VAL A 142 -13.63 13.33 8.14
CA VAL A 142 -14.41 12.59 9.15
C VAL A 142 -14.14 13.13 10.55
N VAL A 143 -12.86 13.32 10.92
CA VAL A 143 -12.49 13.88 12.23
C VAL A 143 -13.07 15.28 12.40
N LEU A 144 -12.98 16.14 11.38
CA LEU A 144 -13.53 17.48 11.43
C LEU A 144 -15.05 17.45 11.61
N THR A 145 -15.77 16.57 10.90
CA THR A 145 -17.21 16.39 11.06
C THR A 145 -17.58 15.95 12.48
N ILE A 146 -16.83 15.01 13.06
CA ILE A 146 -17.04 14.58 14.45
C ILE A 146 -16.76 15.72 15.43
N LEU A 147 -15.64 16.43 15.27
CA LEU A 147 -15.30 17.56 16.14
C LEU A 147 -16.37 18.65 16.08
N PHE A 148 -16.92 18.91 14.89
CA PHE A 148 -18.02 19.86 14.72
C PHE A 148 -19.29 19.36 15.41
N ALA A 149 -19.62 18.07 15.29
CA ALA A 149 -20.78 17.47 15.96
C ALA A 149 -20.68 17.50 17.49
N MET A 150 -19.47 17.42 18.05
CA MET A 150 -19.23 17.46 19.51
C MET A 150 -19.12 18.87 20.08
N ALA A 151 -18.99 19.89 19.22
CA ALA A 151 -18.89 21.29 19.63
C ALA A 151 -20.27 21.96 19.85
N TYR A 152 -21.35 21.29 19.43
CA TYR A 152 -22.75 21.67 19.65
C TYR A 152 -23.38 20.77 20.70
#